data_AF-A0A1A8PEK3-F1
#
_entry.id   AF-A0A1A8PEK3-F1
#
_cell.length_a   1.000
_cell.length_b   1.000
_cell.length_c   1.000
_cell.angle_alpha   90.00
_cell.angle_beta   90.00
_cell.angle_gamma   90.00
#
_symmetry.space_group_name_H-M   'P 1'
#
loop_
_entity.id
_entity.type
_entity.pdbx_description
1 polymer ?
#
loop_
_entity_poly.entity_id
_entity_poly.type
_entity_poly.pdbx_seq_one_letter_code
_entity_poly.pdbx_strand_id
1 'polypeptide(L)'
;MCNTEECAGPYEDFRAQQCIQRSNKYHNNVKHSWLPHEHPDEARKCELSCKSKETGEVVFMNQVMHDGTRCSYSDPFSVCARGECLH
;
A
#
# COMPACT_ATOMS: atom_id res chain seq x y z
N MET A 1 -15.73 6.72 -9.65
CA MET A 1 -15.25 6.68 -8.24
C MET A 1 -16.31 7.36 -7.38
N CYS A 2 -16.60 6.83 -6.19
CA CYS A 2 -17.57 7.41 -5.25
C CYS A 2 -16.80 7.83 -3.98
N ASN A 3 -17.19 8.92 -3.31
CA ASN A 3 -16.44 9.61 -2.24
C ASN A 3 -15.07 10.16 -2.69
N THR A 4 -15.09 11.25 -3.47
CA THR A 4 -13.88 12.00 -3.84
C THR A 4 -13.48 13.06 -2.80
N GLU A 5 -13.99 12.97 -1.58
CA GLU A 5 -13.55 13.88 -0.51
C GLU A 5 -12.13 13.49 -0.07
N GLU A 6 -11.16 14.38 -0.31
CA GLU A 6 -9.76 14.20 0.09
C GLU A 6 -9.66 14.09 1.62
N CYS A 7 -9.39 12.88 2.11
CA CYS A 7 -9.25 12.61 3.53
C CYS A 7 -7.88 13.11 4.04
N ALA A 8 -7.82 14.28 4.67
CA ALA A 8 -6.57 14.92 5.06
C ALA A 8 -5.55 13.99 5.75
N GLY A 9 -4.30 14.00 5.27
CA GLY A 9 -3.15 13.36 5.94
C GLY A 9 -2.95 11.88 5.53
N PRO A 10 -2.52 10.98 6.44
CA PRO A 10 -2.29 9.56 6.10
C PRO A 10 -3.56 8.80 5.69
N TYR A 11 -4.72 9.46 5.71
CA TYR A 11 -6.00 8.95 5.25
C TYR A 11 -6.23 9.16 3.75
N GLU A 12 -5.41 9.98 3.06
CA GLU A 12 -5.35 10.05 1.59
C GLU A 12 -4.61 8.85 0.99
N ASP A 13 -3.66 8.29 1.75
CA ASP A 13 -2.85 7.18 1.31
C ASP A 13 -3.41 5.84 1.80
N PHE A 14 -4.36 5.30 1.04
CA PHE A 14 -4.92 3.97 1.27
C PHE A 14 -3.86 2.88 1.34
N ARG A 15 -2.73 3.01 0.62
CA ARG A 15 -1.60 2.07 0.71
C ARG A 15 -0.94 2.16 2.08
N ALA A 16 -0.70 3.36 2.59
CA ALA A 16 -0.15 3.57 3.93
C ALA A 16 -1.05 2.97 5.02
N GLN A 17 -2.38 3.17 4.92
CA GLN A 17 -3.33 2.62 5.88
C GLN A 17 -3.25 1.08 5.95
N GLN A 18 -3.18 0.43 4.79
CA GLN A 18 -3.06 -1.03 4.70
C GLN A 18 -1.75 -1.54 5.33
N CYS A 19 -0.64 -0.85 5.11
CA CYS A 19 0.63 -1.17 5.77
C CYS A 19 0.57 -0.95 7.29
N ILE A 20 0.00 0.16 7.77
CA ILE A 20 -0.11 0.46 9.20
C ILE A 20 -0.97 -0.57 9.92
N GLN A 21 -2.08 -1.03 9.33
CA GLN A 21 -2.90 -2.09 9.93
C GLN A 21 -2.10 -3.38 10.20
N ARG A 22 -1.07 -3.65 9.39
CA ARG A 22 -0.17 -4.81 9.56
C ARG A 22 0.88 -4.63 10.65
N SER A 23 1.13 -3.40 11.12
CA SER A 23 2.14 -3.11 12.16
C SER A 23 1.77 -3.65 13.55
N ASN A 24 0.52 -4.08 13.74
CA ASN A 24 0.09 -4.77 14.95
C ASN A 24 0.57 -6.22 15.04
N LYS A 25 1.17 -6.77 13.96
CA LYS A 25 1.74 -8.11 13.95
C LYS A 25 3.26 -8.07 14.13
N TYR A 26 3.78 -9.04 14.87
CA TYR A 26 5.23 -9.27 14.93
C TYR A 26 5.69 -9.89 13.61
N HIS A 27 6.77 -9.35 13.06
CA HIS A 27 7.49 -9.91 11.92
C HIS A 27 8.92 -10.18 12.39
N ASN A 28 9.45 -11.37 12.13
CA ASN A 28 10.78 -11.79 12.60
C ASN A 28 11.02 -11.53 14.11
N ASN A 29 10.02 -11.78 14.96
CA ASN A 29 10.04 -11.53 16.42
C ASN A 29 10.19 -10.06 16.85
N VAL A 30 10.04 -9.12 15.91
CA VAL A 30 10.09 -7.68 16.19
C VAL A 30 8.76 -7.05 15.76
N LYS A 31 8.34 -5.99 16.45
CA LYS A 31 7.21 -5.17 16.00
C LYS A 31 7.74 -4.19 14.96
N HIS A 32 7.30 -4.33 13.71
CA HIS A 32 7.71 -3.47 12.62
C HIS A 32 6.66 -2.37 12.37
N SER A 33 7.13 -1.15 12.15
CA SER A 33 6.34 -0.05 11.63
C SER A 33 6.47 -0.07 10.11
N TRP A 34 5.37 -0.37 9.44
CA TRP A 34 5.35 -0.51 8.00
C TRP A 34 5.03 0.82 7.32
N LEU A 35 5.89 1.20 6.39
CA LEU A 35 5.73 2.33 5.50
C LEU A 35 5.19 1.82 4.15
N PRO A 36 4.35 2.62 3.46
CA PRO A 36 3.91 2.27 2.12
C PRO A 36 5.10 2.15 1.17
N HIS A 37 5.07 1.16 0.28
CA HIS A 37 6.09 0.99 -0.75
C HIS A 37 5.43 0.78 -2.12
N GLU A 38 5.90 1.53 -3.11
CA GLU A 38 5.55 1.30 -4.51
C GLU A 38 6.52 0.30 -5.13
N HIS A 39 6.00 -0.83 -5.60
CA HIS A 39 6.83 -1.78 -6.30
C HIS A 39 7.19 -1.23 -7.70
N PRO A 40 8.47 -1.28 -8.14
CA PRO A 40 8.89 -0.72 -9.43
C PRO A 40 8.38 -1.51 -10.65
N ASP A 41 7.98 -2.77 -10.43
CA ASP A 41 7.34 -3.62 -11.44
C ASP A 41 5.84 -3.29 -11.54
N GLU A 42 5.40 -2.87 -12.72
CA GLU A 42 4.00 -2.51 -13.03
C GLU A 42 3.02 -3.63 -12.66
N ALA A 43 3.39 -4.90 -12.90
CA ALA A 43 2.53 -6.04 -12.60
C ALA A 43 2.30 -6.23 -11.09
N ARG A 44 3.16 -5.64 -10.25
CA ARG A 44 3.16 -5.77 -8.80
C ARG A 44 2.80 -4.47 -8.08
N LYS A 45 2.41 -3.41 -8.82
CA LYS A 45 1.97 -2.14 -8.21
C LYS A 45 0.74 -2.30 -7.32
N CYS A 46 -0.11 -3.27 -7.63
CA CYS A 46 -1.31 -3.59 -6.88
C CYS A 46 -1.13 -4.73 -5.87
N GLU A 47 0.10 -5.21 -5.70
CA GLU A 47 0.49 -6.09 -4.59
C GLU A 47 0.83 -5.26 -3.35
N LEU A 48 0.30 -5.63 -2.18
CA LEU A 48 0.59 -4.94 -0.93
C LEU A 48 2.04 -5.17 -0.51
N SER A 49 2.90 -4.25 -0.93
CA SER A 49 4.31 -4.18 -0.53
C SER A 49 4.49 -3.10 0.52
N CYS A 50 5.13 -3.45 1.62
CA CYS A 50 5.40 -2.53 2.71
C CYS A 50 6.88 -2.55 3.08
N LYS A 51 7.43 -1.39 3.41
CA LYS A 51 8.81 -1.23 3.86
C LYS A 51 8.85 -1.13 5.38
N SER A 52 9.65 -1.95 6.04
CA SER A 52 9.91 -1.76 7.48
C SER A 52 10.71 -0.49 7.70
N LYS A 53 10.26 0.33 8.66
CA LYS A 53 11.00 1.52 9.12
C LYS A 53 12.25 1.14 9.91
N GLU A 54 12.23 0.00 10.59
CA GLU A 54 13.28 -0.48 11.48
C GLU A 54 14.46 -1.09 10.71
N THR A 55 14.17 -1.96 9.73
CA THR A 55 15.20 -2.68 8.96
C THR A 55 15.40 -2.12 7.56
N GLY A 56 14.44 -1.35 7.04
CA GLY A 56 14.44 -0.90 5.64
C GLY A 56 14.05 -1.99 4.65
N GLU A 57 13.71 -3.19 5.13
CA GLU A 57 13.32 -4.34 4.30
C GLU A 57 11.95 -4.10 3.67
N VAL A 58 11.82 -4.43 2.38
CA VAL A 58 10.54 -4.43 1.68
C VAL A 58 10.02 -5.86 1.65
N VAL A 59 8.82 -6.07 2.18
CA VAL A 59 8.17 -7.38 2.17
C VAL A 59 6.84 -7.30 1.43
N PHE A 60 6.56 -8.37 0.69
CA PHE A 60 5.23 -8.62 0.18
C PHE A 60 4.36 -9.20 1.29
N MET A 61 3.21 -8.58 1.53
CA MET A 61 2.31 -8.96 2.63
C MET A 61 1.39 -10.15 2.30
N ASN A 62 1.63 -10.85 1.18
CA ASN A 62 0.75 -11.91 0.66
C ASN A 62 -0.71 -11.45 0.48
N GLN A 63 -0.89 -10.19 0.11
CA GLN A 63 -2.20 -9.56 -0.13
C GLN A 63 -2.09 -8.56 -1.28
N VAL A 64 -3.22 -8.30 -1.94
CA VAL A 64 -3.33 -7.21 -2.91
C VAL A 64 -3.82 -5.94 -2.22
N MET A 65 -3.55 -4.79 -2.83
CA MET A 65 -4.12 -3.51 -2.42
C MET A 65 -5.65 -3.55 -2.51
N HIS A 66 -6.33 -2.90 -1.58
CA HIS A 66 -7.78 -2.71 -1.64
C HIS A 66 -8.19 -1.94 -2.89
N ASP A 67 -9.36 -2.31 -3.42
CA ASP A 67 -9.93 -1.69 -4.61
C ASP A 67 -10.07 -0.17 -4.42
N GLY A 68 -9.61 0.60 -5.41
CA GLY A 68 -9.57 2.08 -5.35
C GLY A 68 -8.26 2.66 -4.84
N THR A 69 -7.33 1.85 -4.33
CA THR A 69 -5.96 2.32 -4.01
C THR A 69 -5.24 2.71 -5.29
N ARG A 70 -4.57 3.87 -5.34
CA ARG A 70 -3.79 4.27 -6.52
C ARG A 70 -2.67 3.27 -6.83
N CYS A 71 -2.48 2.94 -8.11
CA CYS A 71 -1.39 2.06 -8.53
C CYS A 71 -0.03 2.76 -8.38
N SER A 72 0.03 4.06 -8.67
CA SER A 72 1.23 4.87 -8.55
C SER A 72 0.96 6.17 -7.81
N TYR A 73 1.95 6.65 -7.08
CA TYR A 73 1.93 8.03 -6.55
C TYR A 73 2.06 9.10 -7.64
N SER A 74 2.58 8.75 -8.81
CA SER A 74 2.73 9.68 -9.94
C SER A 74 1.51 9.76 -10.84
N ASP A 75 0.63 8.76 -10.80
CA ASP A 75 -0.59 8.71 -11.61
C ASP A 75 -1.83 8.67 -10.71
N PRO A 76 -2.58 9.77 -10.60
CA PRO A 76 -3.76 9.84 -9.74
C PRO A 76 -5.00 9.14 -10.33
N PHE A 77 -4.99 8.77 -11.61
CA PHE A 77 -6.16 8.20 -12.29
C PHE A 77 -6.20 6.68 -12.19
N SER A 78 -5.03 6.04 -12.25
CA SER A 78 -4.95 4.59 -12.23
C SER A 78 -5.08 4.02 -10.82
N VAL A 79 -6.03 3.10 -10.63
CA VAL A 79 -6.37 2.48 -9.35
C VAL A 79 -6.31 0.96 -9.43
N CYS A 80 -5.95 0.34 -8.32
CA CYS A 80 -5.97 -1.09 -8.15
C CYS A 80 -7.40 -1.60 -8.00
N ALA A 81 -7.73 -2.68 -8.69
CA ALA A 81 -8.93 -3.47 -8.46
C ALA A 81 -8.57 -4.96 -8.61
N ARG A 82 -8.86 -5.77 -7.59
CA ARG A 82 -8.60 -7.21 -7.58
C ARG A 82 -7.15 -7.61 -7.91
N GLY A 83 -6.18 -6.76 -7.56
CA GLY A 83 -4.76 -6.98 -7.83
C GLY A 83 -4.28 -6.53 -9.21
N GLU A 84 -5.16 -5.98 -10.04
CA GLU A 84 -4.80 -5.39 -11.33
C GLU A 84 -4.88 -3.87 -11.28
N CYS A 85 -3.97 -3.21 -11.98
CA CYS A 85 -4.01 -1.76 -12.14
C CYS A 85 -4.94 -1.40 -13.30
N LEU A 86 -6.01 -0.65 -13.00
CA LEU A 86 -6.99 -0.17 -13.96
C LEU A 86 -6.86 1.34 -14.14
N HIS A 87 -7.00 1.80 -15.38
CA HIS A 87 -7.03 3.22 -15.75
C HIS A 87 -8.46 3.74 -15.86
#